data_AF-A0A1C7NQ79-F1
#
_entry.id   AF-A0A1C7NQ79-F1
#
_cell.length_a   1.000
_cell.length_b   1.000
_cell.length_c   1.000
_cell.angle_alpha   90.00
_cell.angle_beta   90.00
_cell.angle_gamma   90.00
#
_symmetry.space_group_name_H-M   'P 1'
#
loop_
_entity.id
_entity.type
_entity.pdbx_description
1 polymer ?
#
loop_
_entity_poly.entity_id
_entity_poly.type
_entity_poly.pdbx_seq_one_letter_code
_entity_poly.pdbx_strand_id
1 'polypeptide(L)'
;MQKPIKNVSSTTAVDLKAELAQHVDQFEKMRSSSGKQVTARRPDKKPTVWSRQNKGVNDRNQRDMQVLPAVESDVLARSREQLEKKARFYEAMQSGQFEYDPEDEDNILVDFDRKYLEEKDAEKKSRKKKRVEEEDPWVEYEDEFGRTRVVRKSQLPQREEEVIEDEIEAPVYDFSKSDRTNMNHFEADREIRTKGVGFYQFSKDEDERQAQMDKLNKIRQETENARKSVVSAASKRKQMMAQNAEKIRARKAALQAKRHHQLKPEQLPDVNPVVNEDSVTNFLKSIRDKV
;
A
#
# COMPACT_ATOMS: atom_id res chain seq x y z
N MET A 1 16.06 -0.98 43.96
CA MET A 1 17.43 -1.02 43.38
C MET A 1 17.42 -0.25 42.08
N GLN A 2 18.03 0.93 42.07
CA GLN A 2 18.14 1.76 40.85
C GLN A 2 19.18 1.13 39.93
N LYS A 3 18.82 0.86 38.67
CA LYS A 3 19.78 0.39 37.66
C LYS A 3 20.59 1.59 37.16
N PRO A 4 21.94 1.55 37.19
CA PRO A 4 22.74 2.66 36.70
C PRO A 4 22.54 2.82 35.18
N ILE A 5 22.37 4.06 34.74
CA ILE A 5 22.32 4.43 33.33
C ILE A 5 23.72 4.17 32.76
N LYS A 6 23.85 3.19 31.87
CA LYS A 6 25.11 2.88 31.18
C LYS A 6 25.34 3.94 30.09
N ASN A 7 26.33 4.80 30.29
CA ASN A 7 26.80 5.73 29.27
C ASN A 7 27.24 4.96 28.02
N VAL A 8 26.68 5.31 26.86
CA VAL A 8 26.89 4.57 25.60
C VAL A 8 28.22 5.00 25.00
N SER A 9 29.28 4.21 25.23
CA SER A 9 30.59 4.34 24.57
C SER A 9 30.70 3.34 23.42
N SER A 10 31.59 3.58 22.45
CA SER A 10 31.88 2.65 21.34
C SER A 10 32.28 1.25 21.81
N THR A 11 32.84 1.15 23.02
CA THR A 11 33.17 -0.12 23.68
C THR A 11 31.93 -0.87 24.18
N THR A 12 30.87 -0.16 24.59
CA THR A 12 29.60 -0.76 25.06
C THR A 12 28.83 -1.42 23.91
N ALA A 13 28.94 -0.90 22.68
CA ALA A 13 28.30 -1.51 21.51
C ALA A 13 28.97 -2.85 21.11
N VAL A 14 30.29 -2.94 21.28
CA VAL A 14 31.06 -4.17 21.03
C VAL A 14 30.72 -5.22 22.08
N ASP A 15 30.60 -4.83 23.34
CA ASP A 15 30.24 -5.71 24.46
C ASP A 15 28.81 -6.26 24.30
N LEU A 16 27.86 -5.41 23.89
CA LEU A 16 26.49 -5.80 23.61
C LEU A 16 26.40 -6.75 22.39
N LYS A 17 27.24 -6.53 21.37
CA LYS A 17 27.37 -7.45 20.23
C LYS A 17 27.95 -8.80 20.65
N ALA A 18 28.91 -8.81 21.56
CA ALA A 18 29.49 -10.04 22.12
C ALA A 18 28.47 -10.80 22.98
N GLU A 19 27.71 -10.10 23.84
CA GLU A 19 26.61 -10.69 24.60
C GLU A 19 25.54 -11.28 23.67
N LEU A 20 25.11 -10.54 22.64
CA LEU A 20 24.14 -11.04 21.67
C LEU A 20 24.64 -12.29 20.92
N ALA A 21 25.91 -12.31 20.52
CA ALA A 21 26.51 -13.48 19.87
C ALA A 21 26.51 -14.71 20.81
N GLN A 22 26.88 -14.51 22.07
CA GLN A 22 26.85 -15.59 23.07
C GLN A 22 25.43 -16.13 23.30
N HIS A 23 24.42 -15.25 23.33
CA HIS A 23 23.03 -15.64 23.48
C HIS A 23 22.49 -16.39 22.25
N VAL A 24 22.91 -16.01 21.04
CA VAL A 24 22.58 -16.73 19.81
C VAL A 24 23.20 -18.13 19.81
N ASP A 25 24.48 -18.25 20.16
CA ASP A 25 25.17 -19.55 20.26
C ASP A 25 24.55 -20.45 21.33
N GLN A 26 24.18 -19.88 22.48
CA GLN A 26 23.46 -20.60 23.53
C GLN A 26 22.08 -21.07 23.03
N PHE A 27 21.36 -20.23 22.30
CA PHE A 27 20.07 -20.59 21.71
C PHE A 27 20.20 -21.70 20.66
N GLU A 28 21.23 -21.67 19.81
CA GLU A 28 21.49 -22.72 18.82
C GLU A 28 21.92 -24.04 19.47
N LYS A 29 22.73 -23.98 20.53
CA LYS A 29 23.06 -25.15 21.35
C LYS A 29 21.84 -25.71 22.06
N MET A 30 20.98 -24.87 22.62
CA MET A 30 19.71 -25.29 23.22
C MET A 30 18.74 -25.85 22.19
N ARG A 31 18.69 -25.29 20.98
CA ARG A 31 17.86 -25.77 19.87
C ARG A 31 18.36 -27.10 19.28
N SER A 32 19.66 -27.36 19.35
CA SER A 32 20.24 -28.65 18.95
C SER A 32 20.19 -29.70 20.05
N SER A 33 20.26 -29.31 21.34
CA SER A 33 20.15 -30.21 22.50
C SER A 33 18.70 -30.54 22.88
N SER A 34 17.76 -29.61 22.68
CA SER A 34 16.32 -29.91 22.68
C SER A 34 16.00 -30.67 21.41
N GLY A 35 16.26 -31.98 21.44
CA GLY A 35 15.98 -32.91 20.36
C GLY A 35 14.64 -32.58 19.72
N LYS A 36 14.68 -32.37 18.40
CA LYS A 36 13.54 -32.03 17.54
C LYS A 36 12.28 -32.72 18.06
N GLN A 37 11.41 -31.96 18.72
CA GLN A 37 10.02 -32.36 18.93
C GLN A 37 9.42 -32.42 17.52
N VAL A 38 9.44 -33.61 16.93
CA VAL A 38 8.83 -33.91 15.63
C VAL A 38 7.33 -33.80 15.84
N THR A 39 6.81 -32.58 15.78
CA THR A 39 5.41 -32.39 15.42
C THR A 39 5.24 -33.05 14.05
N ALA A 40 4.28 -33.98 13.94
CA ALA A 40 4.05 -34.76 12.74
C ALA A 40 4.03 -33.84 11.51
N ARG A 41 4.95 -34.09 10.56
CA ARG A 41 5.03 -33.33 9.32
C ARG A 41 3.69 -33.42 8.61
N ARG A 42 2.92 -32.32 8.64
CA ARG A 42 1.77 -32.17 7.75
C ARG A 42 2.28 -32.34 6.32
N PRO A 43 1.58 -33.10 5.46
CA PRO A 43 2.01 -33.27 4.07
C PRO A 43 2.16 -31.90 3.42
N ASP A 44 3.30 -31.68 2.75
CA ASP A 44 3.65 -30.40 2.15
C ASP A 44 2.50 -29.92 1.26
N LYS A 45 1.92 -28.78 1.62
CA LYS A 45 0.88 -28.15 0.81
C LYS A 45 1.50 -27.85 -0.54
N LYS A 46 0.96 -28.45 -1.61
CA LYS A 46 1.38 -28.15 -2.99
C LYS A 46 1.41 -26.62 -3.15
N PRO A 47 2.52 -26.04 -3.63
CA PRO A 47 2.63 -24.59 -3.76
C PRO A 47 1.45 -24.07 -4.59
N THR A 48 0.74 -23.10 -4.02
CA THR A 48 -0.36 -22.39 -4.70
C THR A 48 0.16 -21.87 -6.05
N VAL A 49 -0.71 -21.71 -7.04
CA VAL A 49 -0.31 -21.20 -8.37
C VAL A 49 0.47 -19.87 -8.27
N TRP A 50 0.21 -19.06 -7.24
CA TRP A 50 0.94 -17.83 -6.90
C TRP A 50 2.37 -18.01 -6.38
N SER A 51 2.75 -19.18 -5.89
CA SER A 51 4.13 -19.47 -5.45
C SER A 51 4.96 -20.19 -6.51
N ARG A 52 4.43 -20.39 -7.72
CA ARG A 52 5.24 -20.80 -8.88
C ARG A 52 5.97 -19.59 -9.42
N GLN A 53 7.28 -19.54 -9.19
CA GLN A 53 8.17 -18.55 -9.81
C GLN A 53 8.31 -18.84 -11.32
N ASN A 54 8.39 -17.79 -12.14
CA ASN A 54 8.62 -17.91 -13.58
C ASN A 54 9.97 -18.60 -13.86
N LYS A 55 10.00 -19.49 -14.87
CA LYS A 55 11.22 -20.19 -15.29
C LYS A 55 12.29 -19.18 -15.71
N GLY A 56 13.48 -19.26 -15.11
CA GLY A 56 14.63 -18.41 -15.45
C GLY A 56 14.70 -17.05 -14.75
N VAL A 57 13.81 -16.75 -13.80
CA VAL A 57 13.93 -15.52 -12.99
C VAL A 57 15.17 -15.54 -12.09
N ASN A 58 15.51 -16.69 -11.52
CA ASN A 58 16.73 -16.82 -10.71
C ASN A 58 18.00 -16.60 -11.56
N ASP A 59 18.05 -17.14 -12.77
CA ASP A 59 19.20 -16.96 -13.66
C ASP A 59 19.33 -15.51 -14.14
N ARG A 60 18.21 -14.81 -14.33
CA ARG A 60 18.21 -13.37 -14.65
C ARG A 60 18.68 -12.54 -13.46
N ASN A 61 18.13 -12.78 -12.26
CA ASN A 61 18.59 -12.12 -11.04
C ASN A 61 20.08 -12.37 -10.77
N GLN A 62 20.58 -13.58 -11.00
CA GLN A 62 22.01 -13.89 -10.84
C GLN A 62 22.89 -13.14 -11.82
N ARG A 63 22.48 -13.01 -13.09
CA ARG A 63 23.19 -12.16 -14.07
C ARG A 63 23.16 -10.69 -13.65
N ASP A 64 22.01 -10.18 -13.27
CA ASP A 64 21.86 -8.77 -12.86
C ASP A 64 22.74 -8.47 -11.63
N MET A 65 22.77 -9.38 -10.65
CA MET A 65 23.64 -9.28 -9.47
C MET A 65 25.14 -9.30 -9.80
N GLN A 66 25.56 -9.94 -10.89
CA GLN A 66 26.97 -9.96 -11.32
C GLN A 66 27.35 -8.75 -12.17
N VAL A 67 26.42 -8.21 -12.96
CA VAL A 67 26.66 -7.06 -13.85
C VAL A 67 26.68 -5.74 -13.08
N LEU A 68 25.80 -5.57 -12.09
CA LEU A 68 25.72 -4.35 -11.28
C LEU A 68 27.06 -3.93 -10.64
N PRO A 69 27.81 -4.79 -9.94
CA PRO A 69 29.06 -4.38 -9.29
C PRO A 69 30.17 -4.00 -10.29
N ALA A 70 30.18 -4.57 -11.49
CA ALA A 70 31.20 -4.27 -12.51
C ALA A 70 30.95 -2.92 -13.20
N VAL A 71 29.69 -2.59 -13.50
CA VAL A 71 29.33 -1.27 -14.05
C VAL A 71 29.48 -0.19 -12.98
N GLU A 72 29.10 -0.49 -11.74
CA GLU A 72 29.24 0.43 -10.62
C GLU A 72 30.72 0.70 -10.30
N SER A 73 31.62 -0.29 -10.37
CA SER A 73 33.06 -0.06 -10.15
C SER A 73 33.70 0.84 -11.19
N ASP A 74 33.37 0.67 -12.48
CA ASP A 74 33.99 1.46 -13.55
C ASP A 74 33.50 2.91 -13.56
N VAL A 75 32.20 3.11 -13.30
CA VAL A 75 31.61 4.45 -13.17
C VAL A 75 32.10 5.15 -11.90
N LEU A 76 32.18 4.44 -10.77
CA LEU A 76 32.68 5.00 -9.52
C LEU A 76 34.19 5.32 -9.60
N ALA A 77 34.98 4.51 -10.30
CA ALA A 77 36.40 4.78 -10.52
C ALA A 77 36.60 6.06 -11.34
N ARG A 78 35.87 6.21 -12.45
CA ARG A 78 35.88 7.43 -13.28
C ARG A 78 35.42 8.66 -12.48
N SER A 79 34.35 8.51 -11.70
CA SER A 79 33.85 9.59 -10.84
C SER A 79 34.87 9.98 -9.77
N ARG A 80 35.57 9.01 -9.17
CA ARG A 80 36.58 9.26 -8.16
C ARG A 80 37.79 9.99 -8.74
N GLU A 81 38.28 9.56 -9.90
CA GLU A 81 39.39 10.22 -10.60
C GLU A 81 39.05 11.68 -10.93
N GLN A 82 37.82 11.95 -11.40
CA GLN A 82 37.36 13.32 -11.66
C GLN A 82 37.26 14.17 -10.39
N LEU A 83 36.79 13.59 -9.28
CA LEU A 83 36.71 14.29 -8.00
C LEU A 83 38.10 14.58 -7.41
N GLU A 84 39.06 13.67 -7.55
CA GLU A 84 40.45 13.88 -7.14
C GLU A 84 41.11 14.99 -7.97
N LYS A 85 40.89 15.03 -9.29
CA LYS A 85 41.34 16.13 -10.17
C LYS A 85 40.73 17.47 -9.74
N LYS A 86 39.42 17.51 -9.48
CA LYS A 86 38.73 18.71 -8.99
C LYS A 86 39.25 19.15 -7.63
N ALA A 87 39.44 18.24 -6.68
CA ALA A 87 39.96 18.55 -5.35
C ALA A 87 41.36 19.20 -5.44
N ARG A 88 42.25 18.63 -6.24
CA ARG A 88 43.59 19.20 -6.50
C ARG A 88 43.50 20.60 -7.12
N PHE A 89 42.58 20.82 -8.04
CA PHE A 89 42.34 22.11 -8.67
C PHE A 89 41.84 23.17 -7.67
N TYR A 90 40.93 22.82 -6.76
CA TYR A 90 40.47 23.71 -5.69
C TYR A 90 41.57 24.01 -4.66
N GLU A 91 42.42 23.04 -4.32
CA GLU A 91 43.58 23.23 -3.45
C GLU A 91 44.62 24.19 -4.07
N ALA A 92 44.85 24.09 -5.39
CA ALA A 92 45.68 25.01 -6.15
C ALA A 92 45.11 26.44 -6.18
N MET A 93 43.79 26.59 -6.34
CA MET A 93 43.12 27.90 -6.25
C MET A 93 43.17 28.50 -4.85
N GLN A 94 42.95 27.69 -3.81
CA GLN A 94 42.99 28.16 -2.42
C GLN A 94 44.40 28.54 -1.97
N SER A 95 45.43 27.87 -2.49
CA SER A 95 46.84 28.20 -2.21
C SER A 95 47.36 29.39 -3.03
N GLY A 96 46.56 29.93 -3.97
CA GLY A 96 46.92 31.10 -4.78
C GLY A 96 47.99 30.82 -5.86
N GLN A 97 48.34 29.55 -6.09
CA GLN A 97 49.21 29.11 -7.19
C GLN A 97 48.39 28.68 -8.42
N PHE A 98 47.31 29.39 -8.71
CA PHE A 98 46.49 29.08 -9.87
C PHE A 98 46.92 29.95 -11.06
N GLU A 99 47.66 29.33 -11.98
CA GLU A 99 47.96 29.90 -13.29
C GLU A 99 46.92 29.40 -14.28
N TYR A 100 46.25 30.33 -14.97
CA TYR A 100 45.20 30.00 -15.93
C TYR A 100 45.84 29.42 -17.19
N ASP A 101 45.62 28.12 -17.42
CA ASP A 101 45.95 27.45 -18.68
C ASP A 101 44.70 27.43 -19.57
N PRO A 102 44.75 27.95 -20.82
CA PRO A 102 43.64 27.90 -21.77
C PRO A 102 43.12 26.48 -22.06
N GLU A 103 43.93 25.45 -21.84
CA GLU A 103 43.48 24.05 -22.00
C GLU A 103 42.59 23.54 -20.85
N ASP A 104 42.53 24.26 -19.72
CA ASP A 104 41.71 23.95 -18.55
C ASP A 104 40.35 24.68 -18.54
N GLU A 105 39.99 25.37 -19.63
CA GLU A 105 38.74 26.14 -19.73
C GLU A 105 37.49 25.24 -19.54
N ASP A 106 37.52 24.01 -20.07
CA ASP A 106 36.48 23.00 -19.87
C ASP A 106 36.39 22.47 -18.42
N ASN A 107 37.44 22.66 -17.61
CA ASN A 107 37.49 22.23 -16.20
C ASN A 107 36.92 23.30 -15.24
N ILE A 108 36.77 24.55 -15.69
CA ILE A 108 36.22 25.66 -14.92
C ILE A 108 34.69 25.68 -15.06
N LEU A 109 34.03 24.73 -14.38
CA LEU A 109 32.57 24.58 -14.43
C LEU A 109 31.79 25.66 -13.66
N VAL A 110 32.49 26.58 -12.98
CA VAL A 110 31.90 27.69 -12.23
C VAL A 110 32.41 28.99 -12.81
N ASP A 111 31.55 29.65 -13.58
CA ASP A 111 31.73 31.03 -14.00
C ASP A 111 31.51 31.94 -12.77
N PHE A 112 32.60 32.45 -12.20
CA PHE A 112 32.58 33.26 -10.99
C PHE A 112 31.89 34.62 -11.21
N ASP A 113 31.96 35.16 -12.42
CA ASP A 113 31.31 36.42 -12.77
C ASP A 113 29.79 36.23 -12.84
N ARG A 114 29.34 35.13 -13.44
CA ARG A 114 27.92 34.75 -13.44
C ARG A 114 27.41 34.42 -12.04
N LYS A 115 28.18 33.70 -11.22
CA LYS A 115 27.80 33.36 -9.84
C LYS A 115 27.62 34.63 -8.98
N TYR A 116 28.50 35.61 -9.14
CA TYR A 116 28.40 36.90 -8.46
C TYR A 116 27.13 37.67 -8.87
N LEU A 117 26.79 37.68 -10.16
CA LEU A 117 25.56 38.29 -10.67
C LEU A 117 24.30 37.60 -10.12
N GLU A 118 24.28 36.26 -10.10
CA GLU A 118 23.17 35.47 -9.56
C GLU A 118 22.93 35.75 -8.06
N GLU A 119 24.00 35.87 -7.27
CA GLU A 119 23.90 36.19 -5.84
C GLU A 119 23.33 37.60 -5.60
N LYS A 120 23.78 38.60 -6.37
CA LYS A 120 23.21 39.96 -6.30
C LYS A 120 21.73 40.01 -6.67
N ASP A 121 21.32 39.25 -7.68
CA ASP A 121 19.92 39.22 -8.08
C ASP A 121 19.04 38.45 -7.07
N ALA A 122 19.59 37.43 -6.42
CA ALA A 122 18.92 36.76 -5.29
C ALA A 122 18.70 37.72 -4.12
N GLU A 123 19.68 38.56 -3.78
CA GLU A 123 19.57 39.58 -2.72
C GLU A 123 18.52 40.66 -3.07
N LYS A 124 18.46 41.09 -4.34
CA LYS A 124 17.39 42.01 -4.79
C LYS A 124 16.01 41.36 -4.71
N LYS A 125 15.88 40.09 -5.11
CA LYS A 125 14.61 39.35 -5.04
C LYS A 125 14.15 39.15 -3.59
N SER A 126 15.06 38.85 -2.67
CA SER A 126 14.73 38.71 -1.25
C SER A 126 14.26 40.03 -0.64
N ARG A 127 14.93 41.15 -0.95
CA ARG A 127 14.48 42.50 -0.57
C ARG A 127 13.09 42.84 -1.13
N LYS A 128 12.84 42.53 -2.40
CA LYS A 128 11.52 42.76 -3.03
C LYS A 128 10.43 41.90 -2.39
N LYS A 129 10.72 40.62 -2.12
CA LYS A 129 9.78 39.71 -1.45
C LYS A 129 9.41 40.20 -0.05
N LYS A 130 10.40 40.66 0.72
CA LYS A 130 10.19 41.22 2.06
C LYS A 130 9.28 42.44 2.03
N ARG A 131 9.49 43.37 1.08
CA ARG A 131 8.61 44.52 0.87
C ARG A 131 7.17 44.14 0.56
N VAL A 132 6.94 43.15 -0.30
CA VAL A 132 5.59 42.65 -0.63
C VAL A 132 4.91 41.99 0.56
N GLU A 133 5.68 41.37 1.45
CA GLU A 133 5.17 40.78 2.70
C GLU A 133 4.81 41.85 3.74
N GLU A 134 5.53 42.98 3.77
CA GLU A 134 5.22 44.15 4.60
C GLU A 134 4.00 44.95 4.07
N GLU A 135 3.88 45.13 2.75
CA GLU A 135 2.81 45.92 2.12
C GLU A 135 1.46 45.16 2.08
N ASP A 136 1.48 43.82 1.97
CA ASP A 136 0.28 42.98 1.83
C ASP A 136 0.34 41.75 2.76
N PRO A 137 0.16 41.89 4.08
CA PRO A 137 0.31 40.79 5.03
C PRO A 137 -0.75 39.70 4.85
N TRP A 138 -0.44 38.50 5.35
CA TRP A 138 -1.43 37.42 5.49
C TRP A 138 -2.37 37.72 6.65
N VAL A 139 -3.67 37.70 6.38
CA VAL A 139 -4.74 37.98 7.34
C VAL A 139 -5.69 36.79 7.41
N GLU A 140 -6.15 36.46 8.60
CA GLU A 140 -7.20 35.46 8.81
C GLU A 140 -8.55 36.07 8.43
N TYR A 141 -9.24 35.44 7.49
CA TYR A 141 -10.54 35.87 6.97
C TYR A 141 -11.54 34.73 7.11
N GLU A 142 -12.72 35.07 7.60
CA GLU A 142 -13.86 34.16 7.65
C GLU A 142 -14.60 34.22 6.30
N ASP A 143 -14.53 33.10 5.58
CA ASP A 143 -15.27 32.87 4.33
C ASP A 143 -16.79 32.89 4.57
N GLU A 144 -17.59 33.07 3.53
CA GLU A 144 -19.07 33.13 3.57
C GLU A 144 -19.72 31.90 4.24
N PHE A 145 -18.97 30.80 4.28
CA PHE A 145 -19.35 29.53 4.90
C PHE A 145 -18.90 29.41 6.37
N GLY A 146 -18.42 30.49 7.00
CA GLY A 146 -17.97 30.52 8.41
C GLY A 146 -16.67 29.75 8.68
N ARG A 147 -15.83 29.55 7.65
CA ARG A 147 -14.53 28.87 7.78
C ARG A 147 -13.42 29.91 7.79
N THR A 148 -12.50 29.83 8.75
CA THR A 148 -11.31 30.68 8.76
C THR A 148 -10.31 30.23 7.70
N ARG A 149 -9.87 31.16 6.85
CA ARG A 149 -8.85 30.97 5.81
C ARG A 149 -7.80 32.07 5.92
N VAL A 150 -6.54 31.73 5.69
CA VAL A 150 -5.44 32.69 5.66
C VAL A 150 -5.25 33.17 4.23
N VAL A 151 -5.52 34.46 3.98
CA VAL A 151 -5.52 35.08 2.64
C VAL A 151 -4.70 36.38 2.71
N ARG A 152 -4.16 36.85 1.57
CA ARG A 152 -3.49 38.15 1.49
C ARG A 152 -4.50 39.29 1.69
N LYS A 153 -4.13 40.35 2.39
CA LYS A 153 -5.00 41.51 2.67
C LYS A 153 -5.60 42.12 1.40
N SER A 154 -4.86 42.16 0.29
CA SER A 154 -5.31 42.66 -1.01
C SER A 154 -6.39 41.81 -1.67
N GLN A 155 -6.49 40.53 -1.31
CA GLN A 155 -7.43 39.56 -1.86
C GLN A 155 -8.69 39.43 -1.00
N LEU A 156 -8.77 40.14 0.13
CA LEU A 156 -9.99 40.22 0.91
C LEU A 156 -11.05 40.95 0.09
N PRO A 157 -12.28 40.43 0.01
CA PRO A 157 -13.36 41.16 -0.61
C PRO A 157 -13.51 42.48 0.14
N GLN A 158 -13.24 43.59 -0.53
CA GLN A 158 -13.57 44.91 0.00
C GLN A 158 -15.09 44.94 0.11
N ARG A 159 -15.60 45.21 1.31
CA ARG A 159 -17.02 45.44 1.52
C ARG A 159 -17.32 46.75 0.80
N GLU A 160 -17.76 46.66 -0.45
CA GLU A 160 -18.44 47.76 -1.12
C GLU A 160 -19.70 47.99 -0.27
N GLU A 161 -19.71 49.09 0.50
CA GLU A 161 -20.98 49.65 0.96
C GLU A 161 -21.70 50.08 -0.32
N GLU A 162 -22.45 49.15 -0.91
CA GLU A 162 -23.31 49.40 -2.04
C GLU A 162 -24.33 50.47 -1.63
N VAL A 163 -24.09 51.71 -2.08
CA VAL A 163 -25.18 52.62 -2.37
C VAL A 163 -26.00 51.91 -3.43
N ILE A 164 -27.14 51.37 -3.03
CA ILE A 164 -28.12 50.75 -3.90
C ILE A 164 -28.68 51.87 -4.79
N GLU A 165 -28.10 52.04 -5.98
CA GLU A 165 -28.76 52.71 -7.10
C GLU A 165 -28.97 51.68 -8.21
N ASP A 166 -30.20 51.15 -8.17
CA ASP A 166 -31.03 50.59 -9.23
C ASP A 166 -30.39 50.06 -10.54
N GLU A 167 -30.64 48.76 -10.76
CA GLU A 167 -30.93 48.12 -12.05
C GLU A 167 -29.76 47.84 -13.02
N ILE A 168 -28.94 46.84 -12.67
CA ILE A 168 -28.12 46.12 -13.66
C ILE A 168 -28.90 44.88 -14.11
N GLU A 169 -29.52 44.97 -15.29
CA GLU A 169 -30.10 43.81 -15.99
C GLU A 169 -28.98 42.80 -16.33
N ALA A 170 -28.92 41.68 -15.62
CA ALA A 170 -27.95 40.63 -15.89
C ALA A 170 -28.21 40.02 -17.29
N PRO A 171 -27.20 39.96 -18.18
CA PRO A 171 -27.41 39.44 -19.52
C PRO A 171 -27.73 37.94 -19.42
N VAL A 172 -28.93 37.55 -19.85
CA VAL A 172 -29.35 36.16 -19.97
C VAL A 172 -28.48 35.50 -21.03
N TYR A 173 -27.48 34.72 -20.62
CA TYR A 173 -26.67 33.92 -21.53
C TYR A 173 -27.51 32.77 -22.10
N ASP A 174 -27.92 32.91 -23.36
CA ASP A 174 -28.59 31.87 -24.14
C ASP A 174 -27.58 30.77 -24.53
N PHE A 175 -27.41 29.76 -23.67
CA PHE A 175 -26.54 28.60 -23.91
C PHE A 175 -26.90 27.81 -25.18
N SER A 176 -28.10 28.00 -25.75
CA SER A 176 -28.55 27.30 -26.95
C SER A 176 -27.86 27.77 -28.24
N LYS A 177 -27.21 28.95 -28.22
CA LYS A 177 -26.45 29.52 -29.35
C LYS A 177 -24.94 29.30 -29.28
N SER A 178 -24.46 28.47 -28.36
CA SER A 178 -23.06 28.02 -28.42
C SER A 178 -22.89 27.09 -29.61
N ASP A 179 -22.56 27.67 -30.76
CA ASP A 179 -22.38 26.97 -32.03
C ASP A 179 -21.13 26.07 -31.94
N ARG A 180 -21.30 24.87 -31.38
CA ARG A 180 -20.25 23.87 -31.18
C ARG A 180 -19.73 23.28 -32.49
N THR A 181 -20.32 23.67 -33.61
CA THR A 181 -19.91 23.33 -34.98
C THR A 181 -18.45 23.70 -35.26
N ASN A 182 -17.95 24.76 -34.61
CA ASN A 182 -16.57 25.23 -34.74
C ASN A 182 -15.62 24.72 -33.64
N MET A 183 -16.03 23.76 -32.80
CA MET A 183 -15.06 23.08 -31.94
C MET A 183 -14.20 22.15 -32.82
N ASN A 184 -12.97 22.57 -33.07
CA ASN A 184 -11.96 21.75 -33.72
C ASN A 184 -11.87 20.40 -32.97
N HIS A 185 -12.27 19.34 -33.66
CA HIS A 185 -12.21 18.00 -33.10
C HIS A 185 -10.75 17.65 -32.77
N PHE A 186 -10.55 16.84 -31.73
CA PHE A 186 -9.22 16.39 -31.37
C PHE A 186 -8.61 15.58 -32.54
N GLU A 187 -7.60 16.15 -33.18
CA GLU A 187 -6.86 15.49 -34.26
C GLU A 187 -5.59 14.86 -33.71
N ALA A 188 -5.56 13.53 -33.72
CA ALA A 188 -4.41 12.75 -33.25
C ALA A 188 -3.09 13.11 -33.96
N ASP A 189 -3.14 13.48 -35.23
CA ASP A 189 -1.95 13.80 -36.04
C ASP A 189 -1.33 15.16 -35.68
N ARG A 190 -2.14 16.10 -35.16
CA ARG A 190 -1.72 17.46 -34.81
C ARG A 190 -1.33 17.61 -33.34
N GLU A 191 -1.56 16.60 -32.52
CA GLU A 191 -1.21 16.61 -31.10
C GLU A 191 0.28 16.35 -30.90
N ILE A 192 0.99 17.37 -30.37
CA ILE A 192 2.43 17.33 -30.08
C ILE A 192 2.75 16.74 -28.72
N ARG A 193 1.77 16.63 -27.81
CA ARG A 193 1.97 16.05 -26.48
C ARG A 193 2.13 14.54 -26.55
N THR A 194 2.86 14.00 -25.58
CA THR A 194 3.05 12.56 -25.43
C THR A 194 1.72 11.86 -25.16
N LYS A 195 1.37 10.94 -26.06
CA LYS A 195 0.17 10.12 -25.96
C LYS A 195 0.43 8.99 -24.96
N GLY A 196 -0.46 8.83 -23.98
CA GLY A 196 -0.30 7.83 -22.92
C GLY A 196 -0.46 6.38 -23.40
N VAL A 197 -0.18 5.45 -22.49
CA VAL A 197 -0.43 4.01 -22.72
C VAL A 197 -1.92 3.77 -22.95
N GLY A 198 -2.26 3.01 -24.00
CA GLY A 198 -3.64 2.78 -24.40
C GLY A 198 -4.23 3.84 -25.33
N PHE A 199 -3.42 4.80 -25.81
CA PHE A 199 -3.84 5.66 -26.92
C PHE A 199 -4.08 4.81 -28.18
N TYR A 200 -5.25 4.99 -28.79
CA TYR A 200 -5.62 4.35 -30.05
C TYR A 200 -6.10 5.41 -31.04
N GLN A 201 -5.45 5.48 -32.20
CA GLN A 201 -5.80 6.43 -33.25
C GLN A 201 -6.86 5.80 -34.16
N PHE A 202 -8.02 6.43 -34.23
CA PHE A 202 -9.05 6.03 -35.17
C PHE A 202 -8.71 6.46 -36.60
N SER A 203 -9.20 5.67 -37.56
CA SER A 203 -9.18 6.10 -38.97
C SER A 203 -10.03 7.36 -39.17
N LYS A 204 -9.66 8.17 -40.16
CA LYS A 204 -10.46 9.34 -40.58
C LYS A 204 -11.69 8.89 -41.38
N ASP A 205 -11.60 7.73 -42.02
CA ASP A 205 -12.71 7.12 -42.75
C ASP A 205 -13.78 6.62 -41.79
N GLU A 206 -15.02 7.04 -42.02
CA GLU A 206 -16.16 6.78 -41.12
C GLU A 206 -16.40 5.28 -40.92
N ASP A 207 -16.40 4.52 -42.01
CA ASP A 207 -16.70 3.09 -41.99
C ASP A 207 -15.62 2.30 -41.23
N GLU A 208 -14.34 2.62 -41.46
CA GLU A 208 -13.23 2.01 -40.75
C GLU A 208 -13.24 2.38 -39.27
N ARG A 209 -13.53 3.65 -38.97
CA ARG A 209 -13.65 4.13 -37.59
C ARG A 209 -14.78 3.40 -36.85
N GLN A 210 -15.92 3.23 -37.49
CA GLN A 210 -17.04 2.50 -36.91
C GLN A 210 -16.69 1.03 -36.67
N ALA A 211 -16.02 0.37 -37.63
CA ALA A 211 -15.55 -1.00 -37.47
C ALA A 211 -14.53 -1.14 -36.31
N GLN A 212 -13.63 -0.17 -36.16
CA GLN A 212 -12.69 -0.11 -35.04
C GLN A 212 -13.42 0.06 -33.69
N MET A 213 -14.41 0.95 -33.63
CA MET A 213 -15.25 1.15 -32.45
C MET A 213 -16.03 -0.13 -32.08
N ASP A 214 -16.61 -0.80 -33.06
CA ASP A 214 -17.34 -2.05 -32.84
C ASP A 214 -16.42 -3.16 -32.32
N LYS A 215 -15.18 -3.22 -32.83
CA LYS A 215 -14.18 -4.16 -32.33
C LYS A 215 -13.82 -3.90 -30.86
N LEU A 216 -13.62 -2.64 -30.48
CA LEU A 216 -13.36 -2.28 -29.08
C LEU A 216 -14.56 -2.59 -28.17
N ASN A 217 -15.78 -2.32 -28.66
CA ASN A 217 -17.01 -2.66 -27.93
C ASN A 217 -17.17 -4.18 -27.74
N LYS A 218 -16.82 -4.99 -28.74
CA LYS A 218 -16.82 -6.46 -28.62
C LYS A 218 -15.84 -6.92 -27.54
N ILE A 219 -14.60 -6.44 -27.57
CA ILE A 219 -13.59 -6.75 -26.55
C ILE A 219 -14.10 -6.36 -25.15
N ARG A 220 -14.71 -5.17 -25.03
CA ARG A 220 -15.32 -4.73 -23.78
C ARG A 220 -16.40 -5.70 -23.31
N GLN A 221 -17.34 -6.08 -24.17
CA GLN A 221 -18.42 -7.02 -23.82
C GLN A 221 -17.86 -8.39 -23.39
N GLU A 222 -16.85 -8.91 -24.08
CA GLU A 222 -16.19 -10.16 -23.70
C GLU A 222 -15.57 -10.07 -22.30
N THR A 223 -14.86 -8.99 -22.00
CA THR A 223 -14.26 -8.79 -20.67
C THR A 223 -15.31 -8.62 -19.57
N GLU A 224 -16.40 -7.89 -19.84
CA GLU A 224 -17.51 -7.74 -18.90
C GLU A 224 -18.22 -9.06 -18.65
N ASN A 225 -18.45 -9.86 -19.69
CA ASN A 225 -19.07 -11.19 -19.57
C ASN A 225 -18.16 -12.17 -18.83
N ALA A 226 -16.85 -12.13 -19.06
CA ALA A 226 -15.88 -12.92 -18.31
C ALA A 226 -15.86 -12.52 -16.82
N ARG A 227 -15.91 -11.23 -16.50
CA ARG A 227 -15.99 -10.76 -15.11
C ARG A 227 -17.30 -11.20 -14.45
N LYS A 228 -18.44 -11.04 -15.13
CA LYS A 228 -19.75 -11.46 -14.63
C LYS A 228 -19.81 -12.97 -14.41
N SER A 229 -19.24 -13.78 -15.31
CA SER A 229 -19.24 -15.23 -15.18
C SER A 229 -18.43 -15.68 -13.97
N VAL A 230 -17.26 -15.09 -13.73
CA VAL A 230 -16.43 -15.37 -12.54
C VAL A 230 -17.16 -15.00 -11.25
N VAL A 231 -17.76 -13.81 -11.19
CA VAL A 231 -18.53 -13.37 -10.01
C VAL A 231 -19.74 -14.28 -9.77
N SER A 232 -20.47 -14.64 -10.82
CA SER A 232 -21.64 -15.53 -10.71
C SER A 232 -21.25 -16.94 -10.24
N ALA A 233 -20.14 -17.49 -10.76
CA ALA A 233 -19.63 -18.80 -10.36
C ALA A 233 -19.15 -18.79 -8.91
N ALA A 234 -18.48 -17.72 -8.47
CA ALA A 234 -18.09 -17.53 -7.08
C ALA A 234 -19.31 -17.44 -6.14
N SER A 235 -20.35 -16.69 -6.54
CA SER A 235 -21.62 -16.60 -5.79
C SER A 235 -22.31 -17.97 -5.68
N LYS A 236 -22.44 -18.71 -6.79
CA LYS A 236 -22.98 -20.08 -6.79
C LYS A 236 -22.18 -21.01 -5.87
N ARG A 237 -20.84 -20.94 -5.89
CA ARG A 237 -19.99 -21.74 -4.98
C ARG A 237 -20.24 -21.37 -3.52
N LYS A 238 -20.37 -20.08 -3.20
CA LYS A 238 -20.67 -19.60 -1.84
C LYS A 238 -22.03 -20.08 -1.35
N GLN A 239 -23.06 -20.03 -2.21
CA GLN A 239 -24.40 -20.56 -1.89
C GLN A 239 -24.37 -22.07 -1.63
N MET A 240 -23.70 -22.85 -2.49
CA MET A 240 -23.55 -24.29 -2.29
C MET A 240 -22.81 -24.62 -0.99
N MET A 241 -21.75 -23.86 -0.65
CA MET A 241 -21.04 -24.03 0.61
C MET A 241 -21.91 -23.67 1.83
N ALA A 242 -22.72 -22.61 1.74
CA ALA A 242 -23.66 -22.23 2.80
C ALA A 242 -24.72 -23.31 3.03
N GLN A 243 -25.33 -23.82 1.95
CA GLN A 243 -26.29 -24.94 2.03
C GLN A 243 -25.66 -26.20 2.62
N ASN A 244 -24.42 -26.53 2.23
CA ASN A 244 -23.70 -27.67 2.81
C ASN A 244 -23.38 -27.45 4.29
N ALA A 245 -23.00 -26.23 4.69
CA ALA A 245 -22.76 -25.88 6.08
C ALA A 245 -24.04 -25.99 6.93
N GLU A 246 -25.19 -25.56 6.39
CA GLU A 246 -26.51 -25.70 7.03
C GLU A 246 -26.90 -27.17 7.19
N LYS A 247 -26.73 -28.00 6.16
CA LYS A 247 -26.96 -29.46 6.25
C LYS A 247 -26.10 -30.10 7.34
N ILE A 248 -24.82 -29.72 7.43
CA ILE A 248 -23.93 -30.20 8.48
C ILE A 248 -24.38 -29.72 9.87
N ARG A 249 -24.77 -28.45 10.00
CA ARG A 249 -25.31 -27.89 11.26
C ARG A 249 -26.59 -28.61 11.69
N ALA A 250 -27.54 -28.81 10.78
CA ALA A 250 -28.78 -29.54 11.03
C ALA A 250 -28.50 -30.99 11.47
N ARG A 251 -27.58 -31.68 10.78
CA ARG A 251 -27.17 -33.04 11.16
C ARG A 251 -26.51 -33.08 12.55
N LYS A 252 -25.66 -32.11 12.88
CA LYS A 252 -25.06 -31.98 14.21
C LYS A 252 -26.10 -31.69 15.29
N ALA A 253 -27.04 -30.78 15.03
CA ALA A 253 -28.13 -30.47 15.96
C ALA A 253 -29.04 -31.68 16.20
N ALA A 254 -29.39 -32.44 15.15
CA ALA A 254 -30.17 -33.67 15.29
C ALA A 254 -29.42 -34.74 16.10
N LEU A 255 -28.10 -34.89 15.90
CA LEU A 255 -27.28 -35.79 16.73
C LEU A 255 -27.23 -35.34 18.19
N GLN A 256 -27.11 -34.03 18.45
CA GLN A 256 -27.15 -33.48 19.81
C GLN A 256 -28.53 -33.67 20.47
N ALA A 257 -29.62 -33.44 19.75
CA ALA A 257 -30.97 -33.66 20.25
C ALA A 257 -31.22 -35.14 20.60
N LYS A 258 -30.74 -36.08 19.76
CA LYS A 258 -30.78 -37.51 20.07
C LYS A 258 -29.97 -37.87 21.33
N ARG A 259 -28.79 -37.24 21.52
CA ARG A 259 -28.00 -37.40 22.75
C ARG A 259 -28.72 -36.86 23.99
N HIS A 260 -29.40 -35.71 23.89
CA HIS A 260 -30.18 -35.16 24.99
C HIS A 260 -31.48 -35.92 25.27
N HIS A 261 -32.13 -36.49 24.26
CA HIS A 261 -33.35 -37.27 24.43
C HIS A 261 -33.10 -38.58 25.20
N GLN A 262 -31.95 -39.23 24.96
CA GLN A 262 -31.52 -40.43 25.70
C GLN A 262 -31.13 -40.14 27.16
N LEU A 263 -30.97 -38.87 27.54
CA LEU A 263 -30.62 -38.44 28.89
C LEU A 263 -31.80 -37.87 29.67
N LYS A 264 -33.05 -37.99 29.18
CA LYS A 264 -34.21 -37.81 30.07
C LYS A 264 -34.19 -38.98 31.06
N PRO A 265 -33.97 -38.75 32.37
CA PRO A 265 -34.16 -39.82 33.34
C PRO A 265 -35.64 -40.19 33.29
N GLU A 266 -35.96 -41.42 32.90
CA GLU A 266 -37.19 -42.03 33.37
C GLU A 266 -37.20 -41.85 34.89
N GLN A 267 -38.23 -41.16 35.39
CA GLN A 267 -38.56 -41.24 36.80
C GLN A 267 -38.89 -42.71 37.06
N LEU A 268 -37.91 -43.46 37.56
CA LEU A 268 -38.17 -44.73 38.20
C LEU A 268 -39.19 -44.43 39.31
N PRO A 269 -40.33 -45.14 39.38
CA PRO A 269 -41.21 -45.00 40.51
C PRO A 269 -40.40 -45.38 41.75
N ASP A 270 -40.32 -44.47 42.71
CA ASP A 270 -39.60 -44.63 43.96
C ASP A 270 -40.35 -45.64 44.85
N VAL A 271 -40.31 -46.91 44.45
CA VAL A 271 -40.88 -48.01 45.21
C VAL A 271 -39.76 -48.50 46.10
N ASN A 272 -39.66 -47.89 47.28
CA ASN A 272 -39.05 -48.57 48.42
C ASN A 272 -39.83 -49.87 48.62
N PRO A 273 -39.22 -51.07 48.46
CA PRO A 273 -39.94 -52.31 48.67
C PRO A 273 -40.25 -52.40 50.17
N VAL A 274 -41.52 -52.17 50.53
CA VAL A 274 -42.01 -52.45 51.87
C VAL A 274 -42.00 -53.97 52.02
N VAL A 275 -41.02 -54.47 52.77
CA VAL A 275 -40.90 -55.88 53.10
C VAL A 275 -42.04 -56.22 54.08
N ASN A 276 -43.15 -56.73 53.54
CA ASN A 276 -44.25 -57.25 54.35
C ASN A 276 -43.99 -58.71 54.74
N GLU A 277 -44.45 -59.11 55.93
CA GLU A 277 -44.29 -60.47 56.46
C GLU A 277 -44.86 -61.54 55.50
N ASP A 278 -45.92 -61.20 54.76
CA ASP A 278 -46.53 -62.05 53.74
C ASP A 278 -45.59 -62.35 52.56
N SER A 279 -44.73 -61.42 52.18
CA SER A 279 -43.74 -61.63 51.10
C SER A 279 -42.63 -62.59 51.55
N VAL A 280 -42.24 -62.50 52.82
CA VAL A 280 -41.21 -63.38 53.41
C VAL A 280 -41.75 -64.80 53.61
N THR A 281 -42.99 -64.93 54.08
CA THR A 281 -43.63 -66.25 54.28
C THR A 281 -43.88 -66.98 52.96
N ASN A 282 -44.27 -66.26 51.90
CA ASN A 282 -44.41 -66.83 50.56
C ASN A 282 -43.07 -67.29 49.97
N PHE A 283 -42.00 -66.54 50.20
CA PHE A 283 -40.65 -66.94 49.80
C PHE A 283 -40.19 -68.20 50.54
N LEU A 284 -40.40 -68.28 51.85
CA LEU A 284 -40.04 -69.45 52.65
C LEU A 284 -40.88 -70.69 52.30
N LYS A 285 -42.16 -70.54 51.98
CA LYS A 285 -42.99 -71.62 51.42
C LYS A 285 -42.42 -72.13 50.09
N SER A 286 -42.01 -71.22 49.20
CA SER A 286 -41.44 -71.61 47.89
C SER A 286 -40.13 -72.39 47.98
N ILE A 287 -39.38 -72.21 49.07
CA ILE A 287 -38.17 -72.98 49.36
C ILE A 287 -38.52 -74.35 49.94
N ARG A 288 -39.56 -74.43 50.78
CA ARG A 288 -40.04 -75.68 51.37
C ARG A 288 -40.68 -76.62 50.35
N ASP A 289 -41.31 -76.09 49.31
CA ASP A 289 -41.93 -76.89 48.24
C ASP A 289 -40.92 -77.38 47.18
N LYS A 290 -39.65 -76.97 47.28
CA LYS A 290 -38.55 -77.36 46.36
C LYS A 290 -37.60 -78.43 46.94
N VAL A 291 -37.93 -79.01 48.09
CA VAL A 291 -37.25 -80.16 48.72
C VAL A 291 -38.23 -81.31 48.84
#